data_AF-A0A1Q7N958-F1
#
_entry.id   AF-A0A1Q7N958-F1
#
_cell.length_a   1.000
_cell.length_b   1.000
_cell.length_c   1.000
_cell.angle_alpha   90.00
_cell.angle_beta   90.00
_cell.angle_gamma   90.00
#
_symmetry.space_group_name_H-M   'P 1'
#
loop_
_entity.id
_entity.type
_entity.pdbx_description
1 polymer ?
#
loop_
_entity_poly.entity_id
_entity_poly.type
_entity_poly.pdbx_seq_one_letter_code
_entity_poly.pdbx_strand_id
1 'polypeptide(L)'
;MITLPLINDVKAVGLKTEELQNILIDKLKNFVNEPQVTVIVRAIRSRKVYLMGEVGHQGTFPLNGDMTVLELLAAAGGIGPFAKADSIYILREQNGKKVRIPFHYKKAVAGKSENVTLQPGDLIVVP
;
A
#
# COMPACT_ATOMS: atom_id res chain seq x y z
N MET A 1 10.52 -1.64 -13.85
CA MET A 1 11.80 -2.20 -14.34
C MET A 1 12.89 -1.72 -13.39
N ILE A 2 14.04 -2.39 -13.37
CA ILE A 2 15.24 -1.92 -12.69
C ILE A 2 16.35 -1.77 -13.73
N THR A 3 17.17 -0.74 -13.61
CA THR A 3 18.28 -0.48 -14.53
C THR A 3 19.58 -0.77 -13.81
N LEU A 4 20.45 -1.53 -14.46
CA LEU A 4 21.74 -1.91 -13.93
C LEU A 4 22.84 -1.65 -14.97
N PRO A 5 24.07 -1.32 -14.53
CA PRO A 5 25.22 -1.31 -15.43
C PRO A 5 25.37 -2.67 -16.13
N LEU A 6 25.91 -2.66 -17.35
CA LEU A 6 26.22 -3.84 -18.18
C LEU A 6 25.01 -4.58 -18.79
N ILE A 7 23.87 -4.63 -18.10
CA ILE A 7 22.70 -5.42 -18.53
C ILE A 7 21.44 -4.58 -18.79
N ASN A 8 21.56 -3.25 -18.68
CA ASN A 8 20.49 -2.26 -18.92
C ASN A 8 19.22 -2.57 -18.10
N ASP A 9 18.05 -2.43 -18.72
CA ASP A 9 16.75 -2.59 -18.08
C ASP A 9 16.35 -4.06 -17.93
N VAL A 10 15.98 -4.42 -16.70
CA VAL A 10 15.46 -5.75 -16.34
C VAL A 10 14.05 -5.61 -15.77
N LYS A 11 13.13 -6.46 -16.25
CA LYS A 11 11.77 -6.53 -15.75
C LYS A 11 11.76 -7.18 -14.38
N ALA A 12 11.54 -6.38 -13.34
CA ALA A 12 11.37 -6.83 -11.95
C ALA A 12 9.90 -6.99 -11.51
N VAL A 13 8.94 -6.57 -12.34
CA VAL A 13 7.52 -6.57 -11.96
C VAL A 13 6.99 -8.00 -11.97
N GLY A 14 6.39 -8.40 -10.83
CA GLY A 14 5.78 -9.72 -10.64
C GLY A 14 6.74 -10.81 -10.19
N LEU A 15 8.04 -10.49 -10.00
CA LEU A 15 9.05 -11.44 -9.57
C LEU A 15 9.32 -11.36 -8.07
N LYS A 16 9.64 -12.49 -7.44
CA LYS A 16 10.24 -12.55 -6.12
C LYS A 16 11.69 -12.09 -6.17
N THR A 17 12.22 -11.67 -5.02
CA THR A 17 13.62 -11.22 -4.90
C THR A 17 14.62 -12.30 -5.33
N GLU A 18 14.36 -13.56 -5.00
CA GLU A 18 15.19 -14.71 -5.38
C GLU A 18 15.17 -14.98 -6.89
N GLU A 19 13.99 -14.93 -7.51
CA GLU A 19 13.84 -15.11 -8.96
C GLU A 19 14.58 -14.02 -9.72
N LEU A 20 14.44 -12.77 -9.28
CA LEU A 20 15.15 -11.64 -9.85
C LEU A 20 16.66 -11.80 -9.65
N GLN A 21 17.12 -12.25 -8.49
CA GLN A 21 18.55 -12.50 -8.24
C GLN A 21 19.13 -13.50 -9.24
N ASN A 22 18.45 -14.62 -9.48
CA ASN A 22 18.90 -15.64 -10.44
C ASN A 22 18.97 -15.09 -11.87
N ILE A 23 17.97 -14.32 -12.30
CA ILE A 23 17.95 -13.67 -13.62
C ILE A 23 19.13 -12.69 -13.78
N LEU A 24 19.47 -11.97 -12.71
CA LEU A 24 20.59 -11.03 -12.72
C LEU A 24 21.94 -11.75 -12.80
N ILE A 25 22.11 -12.83 -12.03
CA ILE A 25 23.32 -13.67 -12.08
C ILE A 25 23.53 -14.20 -13.50
N ASP A 26 22.51 -14.76 -14.13
CA ASP A 26 22.62 -15.33 -15.47
C ASP A 26 22.94 -14.27 -16.55
N LYS A 27 22.36 -13.08 -16.45
CA LYS A 27 22.68 -11.97 -17.37
C LYS A 27 24.08 -11.40 -17.13
N LEU A 28 24.56 -11.37 -15.90
CA LEU A 28 25.86 -10.80 -15.54
C LEU A 28 27.04 -11.75 -15.81
N LYS A 29 26.82 -13.07 -15.91
CA LYS A 29 27.87 -14.05 -16.26
C LYS A 29 28.63 -13.73 -17.54
N ASN A 30 27.98 -13.07 -18.51
CA ASN A 30 28.60 -12.67 -19.78
C ASN A 30 29.59 -11.50 -19.64
N PHE A 31 29.59 -10.80 -18.50
CA PHE A 31 30.36 -9.59 -18.27
C PHE A 31 31.26 -9.67 -17.03
N VAL A 32 30.91 -10.51 -16.05
CA VAL A 32 31.61 -10.67 -14.77
C VAL A 32 31.82 -12.15 -14.49
N ASN A 33 33.03 -12.53 -14.12
CA ASN A 33 33.33 -13.89 -13.69
C ASN A 33 32.82 -14.08 -12.25
N GLU A 34 32.01 -15.13 -12.01
CA GLU A 34 31.37 -15.43 -10.72
C GLU A 34 30.59 -14.26 -10.05
N PRO A 35 29.54 -13.72 -10.69
CA PRO A 35 28.80 -12.58 -10.16
C PRO A 35 28.03 -12.95 -8.88
N GLN A 36 28.28 -12.21 -7.79
CA GLN A 36 27.50 -12.27 -6.55
C GLN A 36 26.48 -11.14 -6.54
N VAL A 37 25.19 -11.47 -6.44
CA VAL A 37 24.09 -10.49 -6.48
C VAL A 37 23.21 -10.67 -5.25
N THR A 38 22.89 -9.59 -4.55
CA THR A 38 21.91 -9.56 -3.46
C THR A 38 20.81 -8.57 -3.79
N VAL A 39 19.55 -9.01 -3.75
CA VAL A 39 18.40 -8.17 -4.05
C VAL A 39 17.64 -7.86 -2.76
N ILE A 40 17.56 -6.58 -2.40
CA ILE A 40 16.82 -6.11 -1.21
C ILE A 40 15.76 -5.10 -1.63
N VAL A 41 14.53 -5.26 -1.14
CA VAL A 41 13.45 -4.31 -1.39
C VAL A 41 13.66 -3.07 -0.50
N ARG A 42 14.18 -1.98 -1.07
CA ARG A 42 14.48 -0.75 -0.31
C ARG A 42 13.23 -0.01 0.18
N ALA A 43 12.15 -0.02 -0.60
CA ALA A 43 10.86 0.57 -0.21
C ALA A 43 9.72 0.01 -1.07
N ILE A 44 8.63 -0.41 -0.43
CA ILE A 44 7.41 -0.84 -1.13
C ILE A 44 6.58 0.41 -1.44
N ARG A 45 6.96 1.16 -2.48
CA ARG A 45 6.20 2.35 -2.91
C ARG A 45 4.85 2.04 -3.56
N SER A 46 4.55 0.76 -3.81
CA SER A 46 3.30 0.27 -4.41
C SER A 46 2.17 0.12 -3.40
N ARG A 47 2.44 0.14 -2.10
CA ARG A 47 1.43 0.00 -1.06
C ARG A 47 1.06 1.38 -0.51
N LYS A 48 0.04 1.99 -1.13
CA LYS A 48 -0.51 3.29 -0.73
C LYS A 48 -2.01 3.20 -0.58
N VAL A 49 -2.55 4.04 0.30
CA VAL A 49 -3.98 4.27 0.47
C VAL A 49 -4.27 5.75 0.35
N TYR A 50 -5.52 6.08 0.04
CA TYR A 50 -5.97 7.44 -0.19
C TYR A 50 -7.02 7.80 0.87
N LEU A 51 -6.89 8.97 1.46
CA LEU A 51 -7.84 9.51 2.42
C LEU A 51 -8.37 10.85 1.90
N MET A 52 -9.69 10.99 1.84
CA MET A 52 -10.35 12.18 1.33
C MET A 52 -11.54 12.58 2.20
N GLY A 53 -11.77 13.88 2.32
CA GLY A 53 -12.93 14.46 3.00
C GLY A 53 -12.58 15.17 4.30
N GLU A 54 -13.50 15.15 5.26
CA GLU A 54 -13.42 15.92 6.50
C GLU A 54 -12.52 15.22 7.53
N VAL A 55 -11.21 15.37 7.37
CA VAL A 55 -10.15 14.80 8.21
C VAL A 55 -9.07 15.85 8.48
N GLY A 56 -8.24 15.64 9.51
CA GLY A 56 -7.13 16.56 9.80
C GLY A 56 -6.16 16.73 8.62
N HIS A 57 -5.76 15.61 7.99
CA HIS A 57 -4.87 15.59 6.84
C HIS A 57 -5.37 14.62 5.76
N GLN A 58 -5.87 15.17 4.66
CA GLN A 58 -6.22 14.39 3.48
C GLN A 58 -4.99 14.14 2.59
N GLY A 59 -5.03 13.08 1.78
CA GLY A 59 -3.99 12.80 0.80
C GLY A 59 -3.63 11.32 0.72
N THR A 60 -2.39 11.07 0.32
CA THR A 60 -1.87 9.71 0.11
C THR A 60 -1.02 9.27 1.30
N PHE A 61 -1.35 8.12 1.87
CA PHE A 61 -0.64 7.53 3.01
C PHE A 61 0.08 6.25 2.59
N PRO A 62 1.35 6.05 3.01
CA PRO A 62 2.03 4.78 2.82
C PRO A 62 1.38 3.70 3.70
N LEU A 63 1.10 2.55 3.12
CA LEU A 63 0.55 1.41 3.84
C LEU A 63 1.71 0.56 4.38
N ASN A 64 1.99 0.68 5.68
CA ASN A 64 3.03 -0.06 6.38
C ASN A 64 2.40 -1.27 7.09
N GLY A 65 2.70 -2.48 6.62
CA GLY A 65 2.15 -3.71 7.22
C GLY A 65 0.62 -3.78 7.15
N ASP A 66 0.01 -4.32 8.20
CA ASP A 66 -1.44 -4.54 8.32
C ASP A 66 -2.15 -3.35 8.99
N MET A 67 -2.03 -2.18 8.38
CA MET A 67 -2.67 -0.95 8.88
C MET A 67 -4.19 -1.02 8.75
N THR A 68 -4.91 -0.55 9.77
CA THR A 68 -6.37 -0.48 9.81
C THR A 68 -6.89 0.91 9.44
N VAL A 69 -8.19 1.00 9.12
CA VAL A 69 -8.86 2.29 8.87
C VAL A 69 -8.74 3.22 10.08
N LEU A 70 -8.85 2.70 11.30
CA LEU A 70 -8.76 3.50 12.51
C LEU A 70 -7.36 4.09 12.70
N GLU A 71 -6.31 3.30 12.47
CA GLU A 71 -4.93 3.76 12.51
C GLU A 71 -4.64 4.80 11.44
N LEU A 72 -5.21 4.65 10.23
CA LEU A 72 -5.09 5.65 9.18
C LEU A 72 -5.73 6.97 9.57
N LEU A 73 -6.95 6.93 10.11
CA LEU A 73 -7.65 8.12 10.59
C LEU A 73 -6.88 8.77 11.75
N ALA A 74 -6.31 8.00 12.66
CA ALA A 74 -5.47 8.52 13.73
C ALA A 74 -4.19 9.19 13.19
N ALA A 75 -3.51 8.55 12.23
CA ALA A 75 -2.33 9.10 11.56
C ALA A 75 -2.64 10.38 10.76
N ALA A 76 -3.88 10.53 10.29
CA ALA A 76 -4.38 11.72 9.62
C ALA A 76 -4.82 12.84 10.58
N GLY A 77 -4.66 12.67 11.89
CA GLY A 77 -5.08 13.67 12.90
C GLY A 77 -6.55 13.54 13.32
N GLY A 78 -7.21 12.43 13.00
CA GLY A 78 -8.60 12.17 13.31
C GLY A 78 -9.58 12.63 12.23
N ILE A 79 -10.87 12.48 12.52
CA ILE A 79 -11.96 13.02 11.72
C ILE A 79 -12.23 14.47 12.13
N GLY A 80 -12.61 15.32 11.18
CA GLY A 80 -12.92 16.72 11.45
C GLY A 80 -14.22 16.91 12.24
N PRO A 81 -14.45 18.10 12.81
CA PRO A 81 -15.62 18.36 13.66
C PRO A 81 -16.95 18.31 12.91
N PHE A 82 -16.94 18.49 11.59
CA PHE A 82 -18.13 18.42 10.74
C PHE A 82 -18.31 17.07 10.06
N ALA A 83 -17.43 16.10 10.33
CA ALA A 83 -17.45 14.80 9.69
C ALA A 83 -18.68 13.98 10.10
N LYS A 84 -19.31 13.35 9.12
CA LYS A 84 -20.38 12.37 9.35
C LYS A 84 -19.77 11.02 9.72
N ALA A 85 -19.45 10.86 11.00
CA ALA A 85 -18.83 9.65 11.56
C ALA A 85 -19.56 8.33 11.22
N ASP A 86 -20.87 8.40 10.96
CA ASP A 86 -21.71 7.23 10.62
C ASP A 86 -21.82 7.00 9.10
N SER A 87 -21.22 7.87 8.27
CA SER A 87 -21.26 7.82 6.80
C SER A 87 -19.90 7.56 6.17
N ILE A 88 -18.89 7.17 6.96
CA ILE A 88 -17.55 6.86 6.46
C ILE A 88 -17.60 5.55 5.68
N TYR A 89 -16.87 5.48 4.57
CA TYR A 89 -16.77 4.27 3.75
C TYR A 89 -15.42 4.13 3.07
N ILE A 90 -15.05 2.89 2.77
CA ILE A 90 -13.91 2.53 1.96
C ILE A 90 -14.40 2.14 0.57
N LEU A 91 -13.79 2.69 -0.46
CA LEU A 91 -13.88 2.22 -1.84
C LEU A 91 -12.67 1.32 -2.09
N ARG A 92 -12.94 0.04 -2.32
CA ARG A 92 -11.94 -0.99 -2.59
C ARG A 92 -12.20 -1.62 -3.95
N GLU A 93 -11.15 -1.81 -4.73
CA GLU A 93 -11.26 -2.58 -5.97
C GLU A 93 -11.14 -4.08 -5.68
N GLN A 94 -12.17 -4.85 -6.01
CA GLN A 94 -12.19 -6.31 -5.92
C GLN A 94 -12.63 -6.89 -7.25
N ASN A 95 -11.78 -7.72 -7.87
CA ASN A 95 -12.05 -8.36 -9.17
C ASN A 95 -12.45 -7.36 -10.28
N GLY A 96 -11.78 -6.20 -10.33
CA GLY A 96 -12.05 -5.14 -11.30
C GLY A 96 -13.35 -4.35 -11.05
N LYS A 97 -14.03 -4.58 -9.92
CA LYS A 97 -15.22 -3.83 -9.51
C LYS A 97 -14.92 -3.01 -8.25
N LYS A 98 -15.41 -1.78 -8.21
CA LYS A 98 -15.35 -0.95 -6.99
C LYS A 98 -16.45 -1.39 -6.02
N VAL A 99 -16.05 -1.86 -4.85
CA VAL A 99 -16.91 -2.25 -3.74
C VAL A 99 -16.87 -1.14 -2.69
N ARG A 100 -18.04 -0.78 -2.17
CA ARG A 100 -18.19 0.18 -1.07
C ARG A 100 -18.35 -0.58 0.24
N ILE A 101 -17.41 -0.40 1.16
CA ILE A 101 -17.41 -1.03 2.48
C ILE A 101 -17.75 0.05 3.51
N PRO A 102 -18.90 -0.02 4.21
CA PRO A 102 -19.24 0.96 5.24
C PRO A 102 -18.32 0.79 6.46
N PHE A 103 -17.91 1.91 7.06
CA PHE A 103 -17.08 1.92 8.26
C PHE A 103 -17.77 2.70 9.39
N HIS A 104 -18.04 2.00 10.50
CA HIS A 104 -18.73 2.58 11.65
C HIS A 104 -17.72 3.10 12.67
N TYR A 105 -17.29 4.36 12.53
CA TYR A 105 -16.24 4.95 13.35
C TYR A 105 -16.50 4.84 14.86
N LYS A 106 -17.71 5.18 15.31
CA LYS A 106 -18.08 5.11 16.75
C LYS A 106 -17.95 3.70 17.33
N LYS A 107 -18.29 2.66 16.55
CA LYS A 107 -18.19 1.27 17.00
C LYS A 107 -16.73 0.80 17.01
N ALA A 108 -15.95 1.21 16.02
CA ALA A 108 -14.52 0.92 15.94
C ALA A 108 -13.74 1.54 17.11
N VAL A 109 -13.97 2.82 17.43
CA VAL A 109 -13.34 3.51 18.57
C VAL A 109 -13.74 2.87 19.90
N ALA A 110 -14.99 2.41 20.04
CA ALA A 110 -15.46 1.74 21.25
C ALA A 110 -14.94 0.30 21.41
N GLY A 111 -14.15 -0.23 20.46
CA GLY A 111 -13.70 -1.63 20.45
C GLY A 111 -14.82 -2.64 20.22
N LYS A 112 -15.97 -2.20 19.71
CA LYS A 112 -17.19 -3.01 19.53
C LYS A 112 -17.41 -3.48 18.09
N SER A 113 -16.45 -3.24 17.19
CA SER A 113 -16.48 -3.66 15.80
C SER A 113 -15.11 -4.13 15.37
N GLU A 114 -15.06 -5.12 14.46
CA GLU A 114 -13.83 -5.44 13.75
C GLU A 114 -13.38 -4.22 12.95
N ASN A 115 -12.10 -3.86 13.10
CA ASN A 115 -11.48 -2.83 12.30
C ASN A 115 -11.19 -3.40 10.91
N VAL A 116 -11.52 -2.63 9.88
CA VAL A 116 -11.21 -3.03 8.50
C VAL A 116 -9.71 -2.84 8.27
N THR A 117 -8.99 -3.92 7.99
CA THR A 117 -7.61 -3.85 7.51
C THR A 117 -7.58 -3.28 6.10
N LEU A 118 -6.70 -2.31 5.88
CA LEU A 118 -6.56 -1.61 4.62
C LEU A 118 -5.79 -2.46 3.60
N GLN A 119 -6.14 -2.27 2.33
CA GLN A 119 -5.46 -2.89 1.20
C GLN A 119 -4.84 -1.82 0.30
N PRO A 120 -3.74 -2.14 -0.40
CA PRO A 120 -3.15 -1.23 -1.37
C PRO A 120 -4.20 -0.78 -2.40
N GLY A 121 -4.31 0.54 -2.58
CA GLY A 121 -5.27 1.16 -3.51
C GLY A 121 -6.61 1.54 -2.88
N ASP A 122 -6.87 1.22 -1.61
CA ASP A 122 -8.09 1.65 -0.93
C ASP A 122 -8.22 3.18 -0.89
N LEU A 123 -9.44 3.66 -1.13
CA LEU A 123 -9.82 5.07 -0.96
C LEU A 123 -10.84 5.17 0.19
N ILE A 124 -10.44 5.85 1.25
CA ILE A 124 -11.27 6.12 2.42
C ILE A 124 -11.88 7.50 2.23
N VAL A 125 -13.21 7.56 2.29
CA VAL A 125 -13.97 8.80 2.17
C VAL A 125 -14.66 9.10 3.48
N VAL A 126 -14.41 10.30 4.00
CA VAL A 126 -15.00 10.84 5.23
C VAL A 126 -15.88 12.04 4.85
N PRO A 127 -17.19 11.86 4.69
CA PRO A 127 -18.10 12.95 4.33
C PRO A 127 -18.37 13.93 5.46
#